data_AF-A0AAU9EUV9-F1
#
_entry.id   AF-A0AAU9EUV9-F1
#
_cell.length_a   1.000
_cell.length_b   1.000
_cell.length_c   1.000
_cell.angle_alpha   90.00
_cell.angle_beta   90.00
_cell.angle_gamma   90.00
#
_symmetry.space_group_name_H-M   'P 1'
#
loop_
_entity.id
_entity.type
_entity.pdbx_description
1 polymer ?
#
loop_
_entity_poly.entity_id
_entity_poly.type
_entity_poly.pdbx_seq_one_letter_code
_entity_poly.pdbx_strand_id
1 'polypeptide(L)'
;MWRTFRLILLWLWLWLVILLPSLCHTQPSCQTPEKTAGQCVHFSACRFVLREYAMYKEHMPPVVMRFLQRSRCRPKRDGYHLCCELKDVIPANANSKLK
;
A
#
# COMPACT_ATOMS: atom_id res chain seq x y z
N MET A 1 48.99 11.43 11.88
CA MET A 1 48.09 10.31 11.50
C MET A 1 46.65 10.45 12.02
N TRP A 2 46.35 11.26 13.05
CA TRP A 2 45.00 11.38 13.62
C TRP A 2 44.02 12.28 12.83
N ARG A 3 44.53 13.25 12.06
CA ARG A 3 43.72 14.20 11.27
C ARG A 3 43.03 13.55 10.06
N THR A 4 43.72 12.64 9.38
CA THR A 4 43.17 11.89 8.24
C THR A 4 42.07 10.93 8.69
N PHE A 5 42.23 10.31 9.86
CA PHE A 5 41.23 9.41 10.45
C PHE A 5 39.92 10.12 10.77
N ARG A 6 39.99 11.36 11.28
CA ARG A 6 38.80 12.20 11.51
C ARG A 6 38.08 12.57 10.22
N LEU A 7 38.80 12.84 9.14
CA LEU A 7 38.22 13.15 7.84
C LEU A 7 37.53 11.93 7.21
N ILE A 8 38.11 10.73 7.36
CA ILE A 8 37.53 9.47 6.89
C ILE A 8 36.23 9.15 7.65
N LEU A 9 36.22 9.33 8.98
CA LEU A 9 35.02 9.16 9.81
C LEU A 9 33.92 10.14 9.41
N LEU A 10 34.26 11.41 9.17
CA LEU A 10 33.29 12.43 8.72
C LEU A 10 32.71 12.08 7.34
N TRP A 11 33.53 11.59 6.41
CA TRP A 11 33.06 11.16 5.09
C TRP A 11 32.13 9.95 5.18
N LEU A 12 32.47 8.93 5.98
CA LEU A 12 31.60 7.78 6.25
C LEU A 12 30.26 8.19 6.86
N TRP A 13 30.28 9.12 7.81
CA TRP A 13 29.07 9.64 8.45
C TRP A 13 28.20 10.41 7.46
N LEU A 14 28.81 11.26 6.63
CA LEU A 14 28.10 12.02 5.60
C LEU A 14 27.45 11.07 4.57
N TRP A 15 28.17 10.03 4.16
CA TRP A 15 27.65 8.98 3.27
C TRP A 15 26.48 8.22 3.89
N LEU A 16 26.58 7.86 5.18
CA LEU A 16 25.53 7.16 5.91
C LEU A 16 24.24 7.99 6.03
N VAL A 17 24.37 9.30 6.28
CA VAL A 17 23.23 10.23 6.33
C VAL A 17 22.56 10.38 4.96
N ILE A 18 23.32 10.33 3.87
CA ILE A 18 22.78 10.41 2.50
C ILE A 18 22.03 9.13 2.11
N LEU A 19 22.44 7.95 2.60
CA LEU A 19 21.78 6.67 2.29
C LEU A 19 20.49 6.41 3.09
N LEU A 20 20.34 7.02 4.26
CA LEU A 20 19.23 6.77 5.20
C LEU A 20 17.80 7.06 4.66
N PRO A 21 17.54 8.09 3.83
CA PRO A 21 16.20 8.42 3.35
C PRO A 21 15.58 7.37 2.42
N SER A 22 16.42 6.51 1.82
CA SER A 22 16.02 5.58 0.76
C SER A 22 15.14 4.41 1.25
N LEU A 23 15.17 4.11 2.54
CA LEU A 23 14.49 2.93 3.12
C LEU A 23 13.07 3.19 3.61
N CYS A 24 12.61 4.43 3.64
CA CYS A 24 11.25 4.75 4.07
C CYS A 24 10.28 4.65 2.89
N HIS A 25 10.15 3.45 2.31
CA HIS A 25 9.05 3.14 1.39
C HIS A 25 7.80 2.87 2.22
N THR A 26 7.17 3.92 2.73
CA THR A 26 5.86 3.81 3.35
C THR A 26 4.87 3.36 2.29
N GLN A 27 4.51 2.07 2.30
CA GLN A 27 3.37 1.61 1.52
C GLN A 27 2.16 2.48 1.92
N PRO A 28 1.29 2.87 0.98
CA PRO A 28 0.16 3.74 1.28
C PRO A 28 -0.84 2.99 2.18
N SER A 29 -0.61 3.07 3.49
CA SER A 29 -1.53 2.65 4.52
C SER A 29 -2.70 3.63 4.52
N CYS A 30 -3.90 3.14 4.30
CA CYS A 30 -5.12 3.93 4.35
C CYS A 30 -5.94 3.47 5.55
N GLN A 31 -6.72 4.38 6.13
CA GLN A 31 -7.75 3.98 7.10
C GLN A 31 -9.06 3.81 6.35
N THR A 32 -9.70 2.66 6.56
CA THR A 32 -11.09 2.49 6.12
C THR A 32 -11.97 3.49 6.87
N PRO A 33 -13.16 3.84 6.35
CA PRO A 33 -14.12 4.67 7.09
C PRO A 33 -14.54 4.05 8.44
N GLU A 34 -14.26 2.77 8.68
CA GLU A 34 -14.46 2.06 9.95
C GLU A 34 -13.27 2.22 10.92
N LYS A 35 -12.27 3.06 10.59
CA LYS A 35 -11.02 3.24 11.34
C LYS A 35 -10.14 1.98 11.40
N THR A 36 -10.37 1.00 10.53
CA THR A 36 -9.49 -0.16 10.41
C THR A 36 -8.29 0.16 9.51
N ALA A 37 -7.12 -0.38 9.87
CA ALA A 37 -5.90 -0.22 9.08
C ALA A 37 -6.02 -1.06 7.80
N GLY A 38 -5.93 -0.38 6.66
CA GLY A 38 -6.02 -0.98 5.34
C GLY A 38 -4.87 -0.54 4.43
N GLN A 39 -4.89 -1.09 3.22
CA GLN A 39 -3.94 -0.77 2.17
C GLN A 39 -4.69 -0.29 0.94
N CYS A 40 -4.16 0.76 0.32
CA CYS A 40 -4.69 1.25 -0.94
C CYS A 40 -4.27 0.29 -2.06
N VAL A 41 -5.22 -0.51 -2.55
CA VAL A 41 -4.99 -1.51 -3.58
C VAL A 41 -5.98 -1.37 -4.72
N HIS A 42 -5.67 -1.96 -5.87
CA HIS A 42 -6.61 -2.01 -6.98
C HIS A 42 -7.86 -2.81 -6.59
N PHE A 43 -9.03 -2.47 -7.14
CA PHE A 43 -10.29 -3.19 -6.89
C PHE A 43 -10.17 -4.72 -7.00
N SER A 44 -9.40 -5.21 -7.98
CA SER A 44 -9.16 -6.63 -8.23
C SER A 44 -8.24 -7.32 -7.21
N ALA A 45 -7.64 -6.58 -6.28
CA ALA A 45 -6.75 -7.11 -5.25
C ALA A 45 -7.44 -7.24 -3.88
N CYS A 46 -8.72 -6.86 -3.77
CA CYS A 46 -9.48 -6.92 -2.53
C CYS A 46 -10.47 -8.10 -2.55
N ARG A 47 -10.21 -9.15 -1.74
CA ARG A 47 -11.04 -10.36 -1.70
C ARG A 47 -12.48 -10.10 -1.29
N PHE A 48 -12.69 -9.21 -0.32
CA PHE A 48 -14.03 -8.83 0.12
C PHE A 48 -14.87 -8.35 -1.06
N VAL A 49 -14.33 -7.39 -1.81
CA VAL A 49 -15.01 -6.80 -2.96
C VAL A 49 -15.23 -7.83 -4.07
N LEU A 50 -14.24 -8.68 -4.35
CA LEU A 50 -14.39 -9.78 -5.31
C LEU A 50 -15.46 -10.79 -4.91
N ARG A 51 -15.58 -11.12 -3.62
CA ARG A 51 -16.60 -12.06 -3.11
C ARG A 51 -17.99 -11.46 -3.28
N GLU A 52 -18.17 -10.20 -2.91
CA GLU A 52 -19.43 -9.48 -3.09
C GLU A 52 -19.78 -9.36 -4.58
N TYR A 53 -18.81 -9.04 -5.44
CA TYR A 53 -19.01 -9.05 -6.89
C TYR A 53 -19.32 -10.44 -7.44
N ALA A 54 -18.74 -11.51 -6.90
CA ALA A 54 -19.04 -12.87 -7.33
C ALA A 54 -20.46 -13.31 -6.92
N MET A 55 -20.92 -12.90 -5.74
CA MET A 55 -22.26 -13.16 -5.22
C MET A 55 -23.33 -12.35 -5.96
N TYR A 56 -23.14 -11.03 -6.07
CA TYR A 56 -24.16 -10.11 -6.56
C TYR A 56 -24.03 -9.76 -8.04
N LYS A 57 -22.87 -10.05 -8.67
CA LYS A 57 -22.54 -9.75 -10.07
C LYS A 57 -22.95 -8.33 -10.45
N GLU A 58 -23.89 -8.19 -11.38
CA GLU A 58 -24.39 -6.90 -11.88
C GLU A 58 -25.40 -6.24 -10.93
N HIS A 59 -26.01 -7.00 -10.02
CA HIS A 59 -26.93 -6.51 -8.99
C HIS A 59 -26.20 -6.09 -7.70
N MET A 60 -25.11 -5.35 -7.84
CA MET A 60 -24.36 -4.82 -6.70
C MET A 60 -25.26 -3.88 -5.87
N PRO A 61 -25.45 -4.11 -4.56
CA PRO A 61 -26.27 -3.24 -3.75
C PRO A 61 -25.71 -1.80 -3.73
N PRO A 62 -26.54 -0.76 -3.83
CA PRO A 62 -26.09 0.62 -3.87
C PRO A 62 -25.38 1.04 -2.57
N VAL A 63 -25.67 0.37 -1.45
CA VAL A 63 -24.97 0.56 -0.17
C VAL A 63 -23.50 0.19 -0.29
N VAL A 64 -23.19 -0.94 -0.92
CA VAL A 64 -21.81 -1.40 -1.10
C VAL A 64 -21.09 -0.49 -2.09
N MET A 65 -21.76 -0.07 -3.18
CA MET A 65 -21.19 0.90 -4.13
C MET A 65 -20.82 2.23 -3.45
N ARG A 66 -21.70 2.77 -2.59
CA ARG A 66 -21.40 3.99 -1.81
C ARG A 66 -20.25 3.79 -0.84
N PHE A 67 -20.14 2.61 -0.24
CA PHE A 67 -19.01 2.28 0.63
C PHE A 67 -17.69 2.26 -0.16
N LEU A 68 -17.66 1.63 -1.32
CA LEU A 68 -16.51 1.63 -2.24
C LEU A 68 -16.13 3.06 -2.67
N GLN A 69 -17.12 3.91 -2.97
CA GLN A 69 -16.86 5.30 -3.33
C GLN A 69 -16.21 6.08 -2.17
N ARG A 70 -16.62 5.83 -0.92
CA ARG A 70 -16.04 6.47 0.27
C ARG A 70 -14.67 5.91 0.65
N SER A 71 -14.41 4.63 0.39
CA SER A 71 -13.10 4.01 0.61
C SER A 71 -12.12 4.25 -0.53
N ARG A 72 -12.51 5.00 -1.57
CA ARG A 72 -11.66 5.30 -2.73
C ARG A 72 -10.40 6.04 -2.29
N CYS A 73 -9.26 5.43 -2.59
CA CYS A 73 -7.96 6.03 -2.38
C CYS A 73 -7.40 6.50 -3.72
N ARG A 74 -6.62 7.59 -3.71
CA ARG A 74 -6.04 8.17 -4.92
C ARG A 74 -4.52 7.93 -4.91
N PRO A 75 -4.04 6.77 -5.38
CA PRO A 75 -2.61 6.55 -5.51
C PRO A 75 -2.07 7.33 -6.71
N LYS A 76 -0.74 7.44 -6.76
CA LYS A 76 0.02 8.10 -7.83
C LYS A 76 -0.12 7.42 -9.21
N ARG A 77 -0.81 6.27 -9.29
CA ARG A 77 -1.08 5.51 -10.52
C ARG A 77 -2.56 5.58 -10.90
N ASP A 78 -2.83 5.77 -12.17
CA ASP A 78 -4.18 5.74 -12.73
C ASP A 78 -4.86 4.38 -12.52
N GLY A 79 -6.12 4.40 -12.08
CA GLY A 79 -6.93 3.19 -11.84
C GLY A 79 -7.91 3.33 -10.68
N TYR A 80 -8.91 2.44 -10.61
CA TYR A 80 -9.88 2.41 -9.52
C TYR A 80 -9.29 1.69 -8.31
N HIS A 81 -8.76 2.47 -7.37
CA HIS A 81 -8.13 1.98 -6.15
C HIS A 81 -9.01 2.25 -4.93
N LEU A 82 -9.02 1.29 -4.03
CA LEU A 82 -9.85 1.26 -2.85
C LEU A 82 -8.98 0.96 -1.63
N CYS A 83 -9.36 1.52 -0.50
CA CYS A 83 -8.81 1.14 0.77
C CYS A 83 -9.41 -0.21 1.18
N CYS A 84 -8.60 -1.26 1.09
CA CYS A 84 -8.99 -2.62 1.47
C CYS A 84 -8.36 -2.97 2.82
N GLU A 85 -9.09 -3.64 3.70
CA GLU A 85 -8.53 -4.11 4.97
C GLU A 85 -7.42 -5.13 4.72
N LEU A 86 -6.33 -5.06 5.50
CA LEU A 86 -5.13 -5.90 5.31
C LEU A 86 -5.42 -7.40 5.30
N LYS A 87 -6.49 -7.83 5.98
CA LYS A 87 -6.95 -9.22 6.03
C LYS A 87 -7.51 -9.72 4.69
N ASP A 88 -8.04 -8.80 3.89
CA ASP A 88 -8.70 -9.08 2.60
C ASP A 88 -7.85 -8.70 1.39
N VAL A 89 -6.70 -8.05 1.60
CA VAL A 89 -5.73 -7.78 0.54
C VAL A 89 -5.11 -9.09 0.08
N ILE A 90 -5.20 -9.37 -1.22
CA ILE A 90 -4.44 -10.46 -1.85
C ILE A 90 -2.98 -9.98 -1.92
N PRO A 91 -2.06 -10.55 -1.12
CA PRO A 91 -0.68 -10.09 -1.13
C PRO A 91 -0.08 -10.32 -2.52
N ALA A 92 0.68 -9.35 -3.04
CA ALA A 92 1.40 -9.51 -4.31
C ALA A 92 2.32 -10.74 -4.32
N ASN A 93 2.74 -11.23 -3.14
CA ASN A 93 3.48 -12.49 -2.97
C ASN A 93 2.67 -13.75 -3.38
N ALA A 94 1.33 -13.73 -3.33
CA ALA A 94 0.52 -14.82 -3.86
C ALA A 94 0.56 -14.89 -5.40
N ASN A 95 0.88 -13.77 -6.07
CA ASN A 95 1.05 -13.72 -7.52
C ASN A 95 2.49 -14.07 -7.99
N SER A 96 3.50 -14.12 -7.10
CA SER A 96 4.86 -14.57 -7.48
C SER A 96 5.02 -16.08 -7.43
N LYS A 97 4.06 -16.81 -6.84
CA LYS A 97 3.98 -18.28 -6.82
C LYS A 97 3.19 -18.87 -8.00
N LEU A 98 2.82 -18.04 -8.97
CA LEU A 98 2.21 -18.47 -10.23
C LEU A 98 3.01 -17.91 -11.42
N LYS A 99 4.32 -18.14 -11.43
CA LYS A 99 5.15 -18.05 -12.62
C LYS A 99 6.09 -19.25 -12.68
#